data_AF-A0A916D7K7-F1
#
_entry.id   AF-A0A916D7K7-F1
#
_cell.length_a   1.000
_cell.length_b   1.000
_cell.length_c   1.000
_cell.angle_alpha   90.00
_cell.angle_beta   90.00
_cell.angle_gamma   90.00
#
_symmetry.space_group_name_H-M   'P 1'
#
loop_
_entity.id
_entity.type
_entity.pdbx_description
1 polymer ?
#
loop_
_entity_poly.entity_id
_entity_poly.type
_entity_poly.pdbx_seq_one_letter_code
_entity_poly.pdbx_strand_id
1 'polypeptide(L)'
;TRFADVVSALHQAAARVVTGDPTVREHWMGPLIDVHAVARYEDAVAQVHALGATGAIVHGGERLDHGDLAHGHFVAPTVARAPIDHPLWSQELFAPFVLVAPVDSVDEGIARANASDYGLTAGFYGDPGETERFFATIEAGVAYANRPQGATTGAWPGHQPFGGWKGSGSTGKSAGSLYYLTQYLREQSQTRVRRL
;
A
#
# COMPACT_ATOMS: atom_id res chain seq x y z
N THR A 1 -22.39 -0.38 -12.58
CA THR A 1 -22.41 0.33 -11.27
C THR A 1 -21.10 1.06 -11.13
N ARG A 2 -21.00 2.13 -10.33
CA ARG A 2 -19.74 2.86 -10.11
C ARG A 2 -18.57 1.93 -9.74
N PHE A 3 -18.85 0.88 -8.96
CA PHE A 3 -17.88 -0.17 -8.65
C PHE A 3 -17.37 -0.93 -9.88
N ALA A 4 -18.26 -1.39 -10.75
CA ALA A 4 -17.87 -2.09 -11.97
C ALA A 4 -17.02 -1.20 -12.90
N ASP A 5 -17.33 0.09 -12.96
CA ASP A 5 -16.57 1.06 -13.76
C ASP A 5 -15.15 1.24 -13.22
N VAL A 6 -14.99 1.31 -11.89
CA VAL A 6 -13.67 1.36 -11.23
C VAL A 6 -12.88 0.07 -11.48
N VAL A 7 -13.50 -1.10 -11.35
CA VAL A 7 -12.83 -2.39 -11.63
C VAL A 7 -12.38 -2.46 -13.09
N SER A 8 -13.23 -2.02 -14.03
CA SER A 8 -12.85 -1.94 -15.45
C SER A 8 -11.70 -0.97 -15.69
N ALA A 9 -11.70 0.21 -15.05
CA ALA A 9 -10.62 1.18 -15.17
C ALA A 9 -9.30 0.65 -14.59
N LEU A 10 -9.33 -0.07 -13.47
CA LEU A 10 -8.16 -0.73 -12.88
C LEU A 10 -7.60 -1.81 -13.81
N HIS A 11 -8.46 -2.66 -14.37
CA HIS A 11 -8.06 -3.65 -15.37
C HIS A 11 -7.36 -2.99 -16.56
N GLN A 12 -7.97 -1.96 -17.15
CA GLN A 12 -7.40 -1.24 -18.29
C GLN A 12 -6.08 -0.54 -17.94
N ALA A 13 -5.93 -0.02 -16.72
CA ALA A 13 -4.69 0.57 -16.26
C ALA A 13 -3.58 -0.46 -16.09
N ALA A 14 -3.88 -1.59 -15.46
CA ALA A 14 -2.93 -2.67 -15.25
C ALA A 14 -2.49 -3.31 -16.59
N ALA A 15 -3.42 -3.49 -17.54
CA ALA A 15 -3.11 -4.03 -18.87
C ALA A 15 -2.16 -3.15 -19.71
N ARG A 16 -1.96 -1.88 -19.35
CA ARG A 16 -0.99 -0.99 -20.00
C ARG A 16 0.40 -1.04 -19.38
N VAL A 17 0.55 -1.71 -18.24
CA VAL A 17 1.84 -1.82 -17.56
C VAL A 17 2.70 -2.85 -18.28
N VAL A 18 3.77 -2.38 -18.90
CA VAL A 18 4.77 -3.24 -19.53
C VAL A 18 5.78 -3.67 -18.47
N THR A 19 5.95 -4.98 -18.31
CA THR A 19 6.87 -5.59 -17.34
C THR A 19 8.09 -6.16 -18.05
N GLY A 20 9.30 -5.89 -17.55
CA GLY A 20 10.51 -6.47 -18.11
C GLY A 20 11.80 -5.92 -17.50
N ASP A 21 12.92 -6.12 -18.21
CA ASP A 21 14.25 -5.63 -17.81
C ASP A 21 14.19 -4.14 -17.37
N PRO A 22 14.50 -3.83 -16.10
CA PRO A 22 14.39 -2.48 -15.56
C PRO A 22 15.40 -1.47 -16.17
N THR A 23 16.36 -1.93 -16.97
CA THR A 23 17.29 -1.07 -17.72
C THR A 23 16.69 -0.53 -19.02
N VAL A 24 15.56 -1.07 -19.46
CA VAL A 24 14.84 -0.66 -20.67
C VAL A 24 13.74 0.33 -20.30
N ARG A 25 13.74 1.51 -20.95
CA ARG A 25 12.87 2.64 -20.60
C ARG A 25 11.38 2.33 -20.78
N GLU A 26 11.06 1.49 -21.75
CA GLU A 26 9.70 1.09 -22.12
C GLU A 26 9.08 0.17 -21.06
N HIS A 27 9.89 -0.53 -20.26
CA HIS A 27 9.43 -1.37 -19.17
C HIS A 27 9.13 -0.50 -17.94
N TRP A 28 7.85 -0.39 -17.61
CA TRP A 28 7.40 0.39 -16.48
C TRP A 28 7.58 -0.36 -15.16
N MET A 29 7.47 -1.69 -15.18
CA MET A 29 7.62 -2.54 -14.00
C MET A 29 8.79 -3.51 -14.16
N GLY A 30 9.63 -3.58 -13.13
CA GLY A 30 10.71 -4.57 -13.00
C GLY A 30 10.29 -5.83 -12.24
N PRO A 31 11.24 -6.72 -11.92
CA PRO A 31 10.97 -7.93 -11.15
C PRO A 31 10.74 -7.62 -9.67
N LEU A 32 10.16 -8.59 -8.96
CA LEU A 32 10.25 -8.65 -7.50
C LEU A 32 11.69 -8.89 -7.05
N ILE A 33 11.97 -8.60 -5.78
CA ILE A 33 13.34 -8.63 -5.25
C ILE A 33 13.95 -10.04 -5.19
N ASP A 34 13.14 -11.05 -4.87
CA ASP A 34 13.60 -12.42 -4.67
C ASP A 34 12.48 -13.46 -4.89
N VAL A 35 12.85 -14.74 -4.80
CA VAL A 35 11.93 -15.88 -4.93
C VAL A 35 10.89 -15.95 -3.81
N HIS A 36 11.17 -15.43 -2.61
CA HIS A 36 10.21 -15.43 -1.50
C HIS A 36 9.09 -14.41 -1.73
N ALA A 37 9.41 -13.26 -2.34
CA ALA A 37 8.43 -12.29 -2.78
C ALA A 37 7.53 -12.87 -3.88
N VAL A 38 8.10 -13.62 -4.84
CA VAL A 38 7.30 -14.35 -5.84
C VAL A 38 6.38 -15.38 -5.18
N ALA A 39 6.89 -16.17 -4.24
CA ALA A 39 6.07 -17.16 -3.54
C ALA A 39 4.92 -16.53 -2.75
N ARG A 40 5.14 -15.38 -2.09
CA ARG A 40 4.06 -14.62 -1.41
C ARG A 40 3.00 -14.12 -2.39
N TYR A 41 3.42 -13.65 -3.57
CA TYR A 41 2.49 -13.25 -4.63
C TYR A 41 1.68 -14.44 -5.16
N GLU A 42 2.33 -15.57 -5.45
CA GLU A 42 1.67 -16.79 -5.94
C GLU A 42 0.70 -17.37 -4.91
N ASP A 43 1.04 -17.32 -3.61
CA ASP A 43 0.14 -17.70 -2.52
C ASP A 43 -1.10 -16.81 -2.46
N ALA A 44 -0.94 -15.48 -2.58
CA ALA A 44 -2.08 -14.55 -2.63
C ALA A 44 -3.02 -14.84 -3.83
N VAL A 45 -2.44 -15.12 -5.00
CA VAL A 45 -3.20 -15.56 -6.18
C VAL A 45 -3.96 -16.86 -5.90
N ALA A 46 -3.29 -17.86 -5.32
CA ALA A 46 -3.89 -19.15 -4.99
C ALA A 46 -5.04 -19.00 -3.99
N GLN A 47 -4.88 -18.15 -2.97
CA GLN A 47 -5.95 -17.80 -2.03
C GLN A 47 -7.15 -17.20 -2.75
N VAL A 48 -6.96 -16.29 -3.70
CA VAL A 48 -8.08 -15.72 -4.48
C VAL A 48 -8.77 -16.78 -5.34
N HIS A 49 -8.03 -17.68 -5.98
CA HIS A 49 -8.63 -18.78 -6.73
C HIS A 49 -9.44 -19.74 -5.84
N ALA A 50 -8.98 -20.01 -4.62
CA ALA A 50 -9.66 -20.87 -3.66
C ALA A 50 -11.03 -20.33 -3.22
N LEU A 51 -11.29 -19.02 -3.38
CA LEU A 51 -12.59 -18.41 -3.11
C LEU A 51 -13.68 -18.79 -4.12
N GLY A 52 -13.31 -19.36 -5.27
CA GLY A 52 -14.26 -19.77 -6.30
C GLY A 52 -15.13 -18.59 -6.75
N ALA A 53 -16.46 -18.72 -6.64
CA ALA A 53 -17.40 -17.70 -7.12
C ALA A 53 -17.38 -16.37 -6.34
N THR A 54 -16.79 -16.33 -5.14
CA THR A 54 -16.75 -15.12 -4.30
C THR A 54 -15.47 -14.31 -4.45
N GLY A 55 -14.45 -14.87 -5.13
CA GLY A 55 -13.22 -14.19 -5.50
C GLY A 55 -13.04 -14.14 -7.01
N ALA A 56 -12.22 -13.21 -7.50
CA ALA A 56 -11.89 -13.14 -8.92
C ALA A 56 -10.56 -12.44 -9.14
N ILE A 57 -9.68 -13.04 -9.94
CA ILE A 57 -8.59 -12.31 -10.59
C ILE A 57 -9.18 -11.55 -11.79
N VAL A 58 -9.09 -10.23 -11.76
CA VAL A 58 -9.61 -9.33 -12.80
C VAL A 58 -8.55 -9.06 -13.87
N HIS A 59 -7.28 -9.04 -13.48
CA HIS A 59 -6.13 -8.87 -14.36
C HIS A 59 -4.90 -9.51 -13.71
N GLY A 60 -3.98 -10.02 -14.54
CA GLY A 60 -2.77 -10.70 -14.08
C GLY A 60 -3.09 -11.98 -13.33
N GLY A 61 -2.38 -12.20 -12.22
CA GLY A 61 -2.47 -13.43 -11.44
C GLY A 61 -1.45 -14.49 -11.84
N GLU A 62 -0.50 -14.18 -12.70
CA GLU A 62 0.52 -15.13 -13.13
C GLU A 62 1.95 -14.68 -12.83
N ARG A 63 2.84 -15.66 -12.73
CA ARG A 63 4.27 -15.47 -12.87
C ARG A 63 4.60 -15.28 -14.35
N LEU A 64 5.56 -14.39 -14.64
CA LEU A 64 6.05 -14.15 -15.99
C LEU A 64 7.42 -14.83 -16.15
N ASP A 65 7.42 -16.09 -16.56
CA ASP A 65 8.60 -16.97 -16.56
C ASP A 65 8.99 -17.51 -17.95
N HIS A 66 8.58 -16.80 -19.00
CA HIS A 66 8.84 -17.15 -20.39
C HIS A 66 9.66 -16.08 -21.11
N GLY A 67 10.33 -16.49 -22.20
CA GLY A 67 11.17 -15.61 -23.01
C GLY A 67 12.26 -14.93 -22.19
N ASP A 68 12.45 -13.62 -22.41
CA ASP A 68 13.47 -12.82 -21.73
C ASP A 68 13.22 -12.67 -20.21
N LEU A 69 12.04 -13.04 -19.73
CA LEU A 69 11.66 -12.94 -18.30
C LEU A 69 11.93 -14.25 -17.53
N ALA A 70 12.29 -15.34 -18.21
CA ALA A 70 12.40 -16.69 -17.63
C ALA A 70 13.39 -16.81 -16.46
N HIS A 71 14.41 -15.95 -16.42
CA HIS A 71 15.47 -15.98 -15.42
C HIS A 71 15.28 -14.97 -14.28
N GLY A 72 14.18 -14.21 -14.29
CA GLY A 72 13.88 -13.20 -13.27
C GLY A 72 12.76 -13.59 -12.32
N HIS A 73 12.46 -12.67 -11.42
CA HIS A 73 11.37 -12.77 -10.44
C HIS A 73 10.17 -11.93 -10.90
N PHE A 74 9.78 -12.09 -12.16
CA PHE A 74 8.72 -11.30 -12.76
C PHE A 74 7.34 -11.90 -12.48
N VAL A 75 6.40 -11.02 -12.18
CA VAL A 75 4.99 -11.36 -11.97
C VAL A 75 4.13 -10.31 -12.66
N ALA A 76 2.92 -10.69 -13.06
CA ALA A 76 1.98 -9.76 -13.66
C ALA A 76 1.45 -8.76 -12.61
N PRO A 77 1.21 -7.49 -12.98
CA PRO A 77 0.46 -6.59 -12.13
C PRO A 77 -0.94 -7.18 -11.94
N THR A 78 -1.39 -7.31 -10.70
CA THR A 78 -2.60 -8.06 -10.39
C THR A 78 -3.67 -7.19 -9.76
N VAL A 79 -4.87 -7.28 -10.31
CA VAL A 79 -6.09 -6.70 -9.74
C VAL A 79 -7.01 -7.86 -9.39
N ALA A 80 -7.42 -7.94 -8.14
CA ALA A 80 -8.23 -9.04 -7.64
C ALA A 80 -9.40 -8.57 -6.77
N ARG A 81 -10.43 -9.40 -6.70
CA ARG A 81 -11.59 -9.24 -5.82
C ARG A 81 -11.60 -10.38 -4.82
N ALA A 82 -11.95 -10.05 -3.58
CA ALA A 82 -12.18 -10.99 -2.50
C ALA A 82 -13.29 -10.44 -1.58
N PRO A 83 -13.98 -11.29 -0.81
CA PRO A 83 -14.84 -10.84 0.29
C PRO A 83 -14.10 -9.85 1.20
N ILE A 84 -14.80 -8.82 1.69
CA ILE A 84 -14.17 -7.69 2.44
C ILE A 84 -13.64 -8.11 3.81
N ASP A 85 -14.06 -9.27 4.32
CA ASP A 85 -13.61 -9.91 5.55
C ASP A 85 -12.50 -10.93 5.33
N HIS A 86 -12.06 -11.14 4.09
CA HIS A 86 -10.98 -12.08 3.78
C HIS A 86 -9.63 -11.62 4.36
N PRO A 87 -8.82 -12.49 4.98
CA PRO A 87 -7.55 -12.10 5.62
C PRO A 87 -6.54 -11.40 4.71
N LEU A 88 -6.63 -11.63 3.40
CA LEU A 88 -5.74 -11.01 2.41
C LEU A 88 -5.81 -9.46 2.41
N TRP A 89 -6.90 -8.86 2.91
CA TRP A 89 -7.01 -7.40 3.09
C TRP A 89 -6.07 -6.83 4.15
N SER A 90 -5.62 -7.66 5.09
CA SER A 90 -4.73 -7.25 6.20
C SER A 90 -3.28 -7.71 5.99
N GLN A 91 -3.00 -8.43 4.90
CA GLN A 91 -1.66 -8.97 4.62
C GLN A 91 -0.85 -8.00 3.74
N GLU A 92 0.35 -7.66 4.19
CA GLU A 92 1.28 -6.85 3.40
C GLU A 92 2.10 -7.74 2.44
N LEU A 93 1.70 -7.75 1.16
CA LEU A 93 2.31 -8.62 0.15
C LEU A 93 3.65 -8.08 -0.37
N PHE A 94 3.87 -6.75 -0.34
CA PHE A 94 5.01 -6.10 -1.02
C PHE A 94 5.19 -6.57 -2.47
N ALA A 95 4.08 -6.73 -3.18
CA ALA A 95 4.00 -7.20 -4.55
C ALA A 95 3.06 -6.30 -5.37
N PRO A 96 3.09 -6.32 -6.73
CA PRO A 96 2.20 -5.52 -7.56
C PRO A 96 0.79 -6.14 -7.58
N PHE A 97 0.11 -6.11 -6.43
CA PHE A 97 -1.17 -6.77 -6.20
C PHE A 97 -2.14 -5.81 -5.50
N VAL A 98 -3.31 -5.57 -6.10
CA VAL A 98 -4.35 -4.70 -5.57
C VAL A 98 -5.64 -5.50 -5.38
N LEU A 99 -6.18 -5.46 -4.16
CA LEU A 99 -7.55 -5.91 -3.88
C LEU A 99 -8.54 -4.77 -4.02
N VAL A 100 -9.73 -5.08 -4.54
CA VAL A 100 -10.82 -4.11 -4.73
C VAL A 100 -12.18 -4.70 -4.30
N ALA A 101 -12.89 -3.97 -3.45
CA ALA A 101 -14.22 -4.31 -2.94
C ALA A 101 -15.10 -3.06 -2.86
N PRO A 102 -16.42 -3.20 -3.01
CA PRO A 102 -17.36 -2.11 -2.74
C PRO A 102 -17.51 -1.91 -1.23
N VAL A 103 -17.87 -0.68 -0.86
CA VAL A 103 -18.33 -0.31 0.50
C VAL A 103 -19.63 0.47 0.36
N ASP A 104 -20.46 0.44 1.39
CA ASP A 104 -21.79 1.05 1.37
C ASP A 104 -21.74 2.54 1.73
N SER A 105 -20.66 3.01 2.35
CA SER A 105 -20.47 4.42 2.69
C SER A 105 -19.00 4.80 2.84
N VAL A 106 -18.72 6.11 2.83
CA VAL A 106 -17.40 6.68 3.16
C VAL A 106 -16.95 6.25 4.56
N ASP A 107 -17.86 6.29 5.53
CA ASP A 107 -17.58 5.93 6.92
C ASP A 107 -17.21 4.45 7.06
N GLU A 108 -17.89 3.56 6.33
CA GLU A 108 -17.50 2.14 6.28
C GLU A 108 -16.12 1.98 5.65
N GLY A 109 -15.85 2.65 4.53
CA GLY A 109 -14.54 2.60 3.87
C GLY A 109 -13.40 3.05 4.79
N ILE A 110 -13.58 4.14 5.54
CA ILE A 110 -12.59 4.61 6.51
C ILE A 110 -12.45 3.62 7.66
N ALA A 111 -13.55 3.10 8.22
CA ALA A 111 -13.50 2.12 9.30
C ALA A 111 -12.75 0.84 8.89
N ARG A 112 -12.93 0.38 7.65
CA ARG A 112 -12.20 -0.78 7.09
C ARG A 112 -10.73 -0.47 6.90
N ALA A 113 -10.37 0.72 6.40
CA ALA A 113 -8.98 1.14 6.29
C ALA A 113 -8.29 1.21 7.68
N ASN A 114 -9.00 1.72 8.69
CA ASN A 114 -8.51 1.83 10.06
C ASN A 114 -8.41 0.47 10.77
N ALA A 115 -9.13 -0.56 10.31
CA ALA A 115 -9.02 -1.91 10.88
C ALA A 115 -7.67 -2.58 10.57
N SER A 116 -6.83 -1.99 9.72
CA SER A 116 -5.46 -2.44 9.51
C SER A 116 -4.60 -2.26 10.77
N ASP A 117 -3.76 -3.25 11.04
CA ASP A 117 -2.69 -3.19 12.04
C ASP A 117 -1.60 -2.18 11.65
N TYR A 118 -1.60 -1.74 10.39
CA TYR A 118 -0.68 -0.77 9.82
C TYR A 118 -1.35 0.60 9.64
N GLY A 119 -0.53 1.64 9.54
CA GLY A 119 -1.00 3.01 9.33
C GLY A 119 0.09 3.91 8.76
N LEU A 120 0.77 3.46 7.70
CA LEU A 120 1.82 4.22 7.04
C LEU A 120 1.22 5.36 6.21
N THR A 121 0.52 5.02 5.13
CA THR A 121 -0.12 5.99 4.23
C THR A 121 -1.56 5.62 3.92
N ALA A 122 -2.40 6.63 3.63
CA ALA A 122 -3.75 6.44 3.13
C ALA A 122 -4.08 7.47 2.05
N GLY A 123 -4.94 7.08 1.11
CA GLY A 123 -5.36 7.91 0.00
C GLY A 123 -6.88 7.89 -0.16
N PHE A 124 -7.47 9.04 -0.49
CA PHE A 124 -8.91 9.19 -0.68
C PHE A 124 -9.24 9.96 -1.96
N TYR A 125 -10.34 9.62 -2.60
CA TYR A 125 -10.89 10.33 -3.75
C TYR A 125 -12.37 10.60 -3.52
N GLY A 126 -12.76 11.87 -3.44
CA GLY A 126 -14.12 12.27 -3.11
C GLY A 126 -14.29 13.79 -3.09
N ASP A 127 -15.48 14.24 -2.70
CA ASP A 127 -15.80 15.66 -2.61
C ASP A 127 -15.19 16.34 -1.37
N PRO A 128 -15.18 17.68 -1.28
CA PRO A 128 -14.57 18.38 -0.15
C PRO A 128 -15.09 17.93 1.23
N GLY A 129 -16.39 17.70 1.39
CA GLY A 129 -16.96 17.28 2.67
C GLY A 129 -16.55 15.86 3.05
N GLU A 130 -16.51 14.95 2.08
CA GLU A 130 -15.98 13.60 2.28
C GLU A 130 -14.47 13.62 2.61
N THR A 131 -13.69 14.50 1.97
CA THR A 131 -12.26 14.63 2.24
C THR A 131 -11.97 15.17 3.64
N GLU A 132 -12.77 16.12 4.13
CA GLU A 132 -12.68 16.60 5.52
C GLU A 132 -12.99 15.47 6.50
N ARG A 133 -14.04 14.68 6.24
CA ARG A 133 -14.38 13.52 7.06
C ARG A 133 -13.25 12.49 7.08
N PHE A 134 -12.66 12.20 5.91
CA PHE A 134 -11.51 11.33 5.78
C PHE A 134 -10.33 11.82 6.63
N PHE A 135 -9.89 13.07 6.47
CA PHE A 135 -8.76 13.58 7.24
C PHE A 135 -9.02 13.67 8.75
N ALA A 136 -10.27 13.86 9.16
CA ALA A 136 -10.62 13.91 10.57
C ALA A 136 -10.58 12.54 11.27
N THR A 137 -10.64 11.44 10.51
CA THR A 137 -10.88 10.10 11.09
C THR A 137 -9.96 8.99 10.57
N ILE A 138 -9.25 9.20 9.48
CA ILE A 138 -8.34 8.20 8.91
C ILE A 138 -7.18 7.92 9.85
N GLU A 139 -6.87 6.62 9.99
CA GLU A 139 -5.76 6.14 10.77
C GLU A 139 -4.52 5.89 9.89
N ALA A 140 -3.92 6.93 9.28
CA ALA A 140 -2.58 6.90 8.65
C ALA A 140 -1.68 8.08 9.05
N GLY A 141 -0.35 7.87 9.11
CA GLY A 141 0.60 8.95 9.38
C GLY A 141 0.80 9.93 8.22
N VAL A 142 0.55 9.48 6.99
CA VAL A 142 0.54 10.34 5.79
C VAL A 142 -0.76 10.11 5.03
N ALA A 143 -1.58 11.14 4.91
CA ALA A 143 -2.87 11.06 4.22
C ALA A 143 -2.90 12.00 3.02
N TYR A 144 -3.45 11.53 1.90
CA TYR A 144 -3.67 12.35 0.71
C TYR A 144 -5.12 12.25 0.23
N ALA A 145 -5.63 13.35 -0.31
CA ALA A 145 -6.92 13.38 -0.99
C ALA A 145 -6.75 13.93 -2.41
N ASN A 146 -7.45 13.35 -3.38
CA ASN A 146 -7.58 13.85 -4.75
C ASN A 146 -6.25 14.12 -5.48
N ARG A 147 -5.18 13.37 -5.14
CA ARG A 147 -3.91 13.46 -5.87
C ARG A 147 -4.06 12.92 -7.29
N PRO A 148 -3.55 13.63 -8.32
CA PRO A 148 -3.65 13.15 -9.70
C PRO A 148 -2.91 11.82 -9.93
N GLN A 149 -1.85 11.56 -9.15
CA GLN A 149 -1.11 10.29 -9.15
C GLN A 149 -0.55 10.00 -7.75
N GLY A 150 -0.53 8.72 -7.37
CA GLY A 150 0.05 8.24 -6.12
C GLY A 150 -0.76 8.64 -4.88
N ALA A 151 -1.96 8.05 -4.71
CA ALA A 151 -2.82 8.34 -3.57
C ALA A 151 -2.21 7.89 -2.23
N THR A 152 -1.39 6.86 -2.23
CA THR A 152 -0.72 6.29 -1.04
C THR A 152 0.82 6.29 -1.18
N THR A 153 1.35 6.75 -2.31
CA THR A 153 2.78 6.66 -2.66
C THR A 153 3.37 8.01 -3.06
N GLY A 154 4.69 8.10 -3.11
CA GLY A 154 5.39 9.29 -3.61
C GLY A 154 5.33 10.49 -2.66
N ALA A 155 5.43 10.26 -1.35
CA ALA A 155 5.77 11.33 -0.45
C ALA A 155 7.20 11.82 -0.75
N TRP A 156 7.45 13.13 -0.58
CA TRP A 156 8.77 13.71 -0.71
C TRP A 156 9.32 14.02 0.68
N PRO A 157 10.19 13.17 1.25
CA PRO A 157 10.82 13.44 2.54
C PRO A 157 11.52 14.80 2.51
N GLY A 158 11.17 15.69 3.44
CA GLY A 158 11.74 17.04 3.56
C GLY A 158 10.74 18.18 3.35
N HIS A 159 9.68 18.00 2.54
CA HIS A 159 8.55 18.94 2.47
C HIS A 159 7.43 18.56 3.44
N GLN A 160 7.25 17.25 3.66
CA GLN A 160 6.36 16.71 4.68
C GLN A 160 7.11 15.71 5.57
N PRO A 161 6.72 15.58 6.85
CA PRO A 161 7.10 14.42 7.64
C PRO A 161 6.62 13.13 6.96
N PHE A 162 7.44 12.09 6.95
CA PHE A 162 7.06 10.81 6.36
C PHE A 162 7.31 9.65 7.32
N GLY A 163 6.21 9.07 7.81
CA GLY A 163 6.14 7.79 8.49
C GLY A 163 4.76 7.57 9.08
N GLY A 164 4.56 6.45 9.77
CA GLY A 164 3.25 6.01 10.25
C GLY A 164 3.09 5.95 11.77
N TRP A 165 1.94 5.40 12.16
CA TRP A 165 1.58 4.90 13.50
C TRP A 165 1.22 3.41 13.44
N LYS A 166 0.78 2.84 14.58
CA LYS A 166 0.49 1.41 14.76
C LYS A 166 1.71 0.54 14.43
N GLY A 167 1.53 -0.58 13.73
CA GLY A 167 2.60 -1.44 13.24
C GLY A 167 3.56 -0.77 12.26
N SER A 168 3.23 0.43 11.73
CA SER A 168 4.06 1.15 10.76
C SER A 168 5.07 2.13 11.37
N GLY A 169 5.16 2.21 12.71
CA GLY A 169 6.20 2.99 13.38
C GLY A 169 5.70 3.82 14.56
N SER A 170 6.46 4.85 14.91
CA SER A 170 6.17 5.74 16.04
C SER A 170 5.91 7.17 15.57
N THR A 171 4.76 7.71 15.95
CA THR A 171 4.35 9.09 15.66
C THR A 171 5.42 10.10 16.09
N GLY A 172 5.66 11.10 15.24
CA GLY A 172 6.56 12.22 15.54
C GLY A 172 8.06 11.89 15.42
N LYS A 173 8.44 10.63 15.21
CA LYS A 173 9.85 10.19 15.09
C LYS A 173 10.30 9.96 13.65
N SER A 174 9.40 10.06 12.69
CA SER A 174 9.69 9.74 11.31
C SER A 174 10.52 10.85 10.63
N ALA A 175 11.10 10.58 9.46
CA ALA A 175 11.92 11.57 8.74
C ALA A 175 11.13 12.88 8.55
N GLY A 176 11.74 14.01 8.94
CA GLY A 176 11.10 15.33 8.88
C GLY A 176 10.06 15.62 9.99
N SER A 177 9.78 14.68 10.89
CA SER A 177 8.90 14.90 12.06
C SER A 177 9.61 15.64 13.21
N LEU A 178 8.81 16.18 14.14
CA LEU A 178 9.27 16.98 15.28
C LEU A 178 10.41 16.34 16.10
N TYR A 179 10.33 15.03 16.37
CA TYR A 179 11.32 14.30 17.17
C TYR A 179 12.36 13.56 16.31
N TYR A 180 12.43 13.82 15.01
CA TYR A 180 13.36 13.11 14.13
C TYR A 180 14.81 13.30 14.56
N LEU A 181 15.24 14.57 14.69
CA LEU A 181 16.62 14.90 15.04
C LEU A 181 16.99 14.48 16.47
N THR A 182 16.05 14.56 17.41
CA THR A 182 16.32 14.23 18.82
C THR A 182 16.67 12.75 19.02
N GLN A 183 16.26 11.86 18.13
CA GLN A 183 16.66 10.45 18.15
C GLN A 183 18.17 10.24 17.93
N TYR A 184 18.87 11.22 17.36
CA TYR A 184 20.30 11.18 17.10
C TYR A 184 21.11 12.00 18.11
N LEU A 185 20.44 12.66 19.06
CA LEU A 185 21.10 13.43 20.12
C LEU A 185 21.34 12.55 21.34
N ARG A 186 22.44 12.82 22.06
CA ARG A 186 22.68 12.22 23.37
C ARG A 186 21.95 13.03 24.43
N GLU A 187 20.98 12.41 25.10
CA GLU A 187 20.39 12.92 26.33
C GLU A 187 21.06 12.28 27.55
N GLN A 188 21.46 13.09 28.54
CA GLN A 188 22.01 12.58 29.79
C GLN A 188 21.62 13.49 30.95
N SER A 189 20.85 12.95 31.90
CA SER A 189 20.68 13.57 33.21
C SER A 189 21.92 13.35 34.06
N GLN A 190 22.48 14.42 34.63
CA GLN A 190 23.63 14.36 35.54
C GLN A 190 23.26 14.97 36.88
N THR A 191 23.37 14.18 37.95
CA THR A 191 23.11 14.65 39.33
C THR A 191 24.35 14.42 40.19
N ARG A 192 24.81 15.46 40.90
CA ARG A 192 25.92 15.37 41.86
C ARG A 192 25.42 15.76 43.26
N VAL A 193 25.32 14.78 44.15
CA VAL A 193 25.01 15.01 45.57
C VAL A 193 26.31 15.15 46.35
N ARG A 194 26.48 16.24 47.09
CA ARG A 194 27.62 16.45 48.02
C ARG A 194 27.12 16.29 49.45
N ARG A 195 27.90 15.60 50.30
CA ARG A 195 27.66 15.60 51.76
C ARG A 195 28.13 16.93 52.35
N LEU A 196 27.38 17.43 53.34
CA LEU A 196 27.78 18.51 54.23
C LEU A 196 28.97 18.09 55.09
#